data_AF-A0A235BWR9-F1
#
_entry.id   AF-A0A235BWR9-F1
#
_cell.length_a   1.000
_cell.length_b   1.000
_cell.length_c   1.000
_cell.angle_alpha   90.00
_cell.angle_beta   90.00
_cell.angle_gamma   90.00
#
_symmetry.space_group_name_H-M   'P 1'
#
loop_
_entity.id
_entity.type
_entity.pdbx_description
1 polymer ?
#
loop_
_entity_poly.entity_id
_entity_poly.type
_entity_poly.pdbx_seq_one_letter_code
_entity_poly.pdbx_strand_id
1 'polypeptide(L)'
;MKKKAVIFLLCLLPLLGCEQMADDPDNAIISGKIYRHVVYTDSVFAESLWVYTNWYFTDPVESVQVWVESDLSSAVPYVGPDVMGYTDSEGRFSIPLYLGHTYCSLTGYSYVYYADVRVFCIYGGWFYDFGGGITLKEGEEFKLFPTCLEWSTPAD
;
A
#
# COMPACT_ATOMS: atom_id res chain seq x y z
N MET A 1 36.81 52.23 38.66
CA MET A 1 35.38 51.85 38.73
C MET A 1 34.85 51.60 37.32
N LYS A 2 34.32 50.38 37.12
CA LYS A 2 33.36 49.89 36.10
C LYS A 2 33.63 50.13 34.60
N LYS A 3 34.13 49.07 33.96
CA LYS A 3 34.04 48.77 32.51
C LYS A 3 32.56 48.65 32.11
N LYS A 4 32.14 49.29 31.00
CA LYS A 4 30.85 49.01 30.36
C LYS A 4 31.10 48.11 29.16
N ALA A 5 30.69 46.85 29.27
CA ALA A 5 30.63 45.90 28.18
C ALA A 5 29.46 46.30 27.25
N VAL A 6 29.76 46.52 25.97
CA VAL A 6 28.76 46.55 24.92
C VAL A 6 28.52 45.10 24.54
N ILE A 7 27.44 44.52 25.05
CA ILE A 7 27.03 43.15 24.70
C ILE A 7 26.37 43.22 23.33
N PHE A 8 27.00 42.55 22.38
CA PHE A 8 26.50 42.26 21.04
C PHE A 8 25.19 41.46 21.16
N LEU A 9 24.05 42.08 20.86
CA LEU A 9 22.76 41.39 20.77
C LEU A 9 22.58 40.91 19.32
N LEU A 10 23.29 39.84 18.98
CA LEU A 10 23.09 39.07 17.75
C LEU A 10 22.70 37.64 18.18
N CYS A 11 21.71 37.09 17.48
CA CYS A 11 21.07 35.79 17.69
C CYS A 11 19.80 35.79 18.58
N LEU A 12 18.76 36.46 18.08
CA LEU A 12 17.38 35.98 18.22
C LEU A 12 16.92 35.45 16.85
N LEU A 13 17.58 34.40 16.38
CA LEU A 13 16.93 33.47 15.45
C LEU A 13 16.15 32.52 16.35
N PRO A 14 14.81 32.44 16.26
CA PRO A 14 14.16 31.25 16.75
C PRO A 14 14.75 30.11 15.94
N LEU A 15 15.49 29.24 16.62
CA LEU A 15 15.68 27.86 16.19
C LEU A 15 14.27 27.25 16.13
N LEU A 16 13.53 27.58 15.07
CA LEU A 16 12.50 26.71 14.53
C LEU A 16 13.28 25.52 13.96
N GLY A 17 13.82 24.70 14.86
CA GLY A 17 14.01 23.31 14.52
C GLY A 17 12.63 22.86 14.08
N CYS A 18 12.49 22.44 12.84
CA CYS A 18 11.44 21.49 12.50
C CYS A 18 11.62 20.38 13.54
N GLU A 19 10.75 20.34 14.55
CA GLU A 19 10.51 19.08 15.25
C GLU A 19 10.03 18.15 14.15
N GLN A 20 10.96 17.35 13.63
CA GLN A 20 10.63 16.20 12.85
C GLN A 20 9.78 15.36 13.81
N MET A 21 8.46 15.39 13.61
CA MET A 21 7.56 14.46 14.29
C MET A 21 8.21 13.09 14.18
N ALA A 22 8.27 12.35 15.29
CA ALA A 22 8.85 11.02 15.29
C ALA A 22 8.22 10.23 14.15
N ASP A 23 9.02 9.89 13.14
CA ASP A 23 8.53 9.19 11.95
C ASP A 23 7.89 7.89 12.43
N ASP A 24 6.60 7.70 12.14
CA ASP A 24 5.98 6.38 12.23
C ASP A 24 6.43 5.61 10.99
N PRO A 25 7.31 4.60 11.13
CA PRO A 25 7.83 3.86 9.99
C PRO A 25 6.73 3.08 9.27
N ASP A 26 5.60 2.78 9.93
CA ASP A 26 4.53 1.96 9.37
C ASP A 26 3.21 2.71 9.44
N ASN A 27 2.99 3.60 8.46
CA ASN A 27 1.91 4.58 8.50
C ASN A 27 0.83 4.38 7.44
N ALA A 28 0.94 3.34 6.61
CA ALA A 28 -0.15 2.86 5.78
C ALA A 28 -0.12 1.33 5.76
N ILE A 29 -1.24 0.69 5.48
CA ILE A 29 -1.32 -0.76 5.38
C ILE A 29 -2.00 -1.15 4.07
N ILE A 30 -1.43 -2.12 3.36
CA ILE A 30 -2.18 -2.88 2.35
C ILE A 30 -2.49 -4.25 2.92
N SER A 31 -3.77 -4.58 2.97
CA SER A 31 -4.23 -5.89 3.40
C SER A 31 -5.08 -6.54 2.32
N GLY A 32 -5.24 -7.85 2.41
CA GLY A 32 -6.09 -8.58 1.49
C GLY A 32 -6.18 -10.04 1.85
N LYS A 33 -6.90 -10.78 1.01
CA LYS A 33 -7.06 -12.22 1.16
C LYS A 33 -7.01 -12.91 -0.20
N ILE A 34 -6.19 -13.96 -0.26
CA ILE A 34 -5.93 -14.72 -1.48
C ILE A 34 -6.47 -16.14 -1.32
N TYR A 35 -7.20 -16.56 -2.35
CA TYR A 35 -7.88 -17.85 -2.43
C TYR A 35 -7.42 -18.59 -3.68
N ARG A 36 -7.42 -19.92 -3.59
CA ARG A 36 -7.12 -20.77 -4.74
C ARG A 36 -8.31 -20.83 -5.66
N HIS A 37 -9.52 -20.98 -5.11
CA HIS A 37 -10.72 -21.27 -5.88
C HIS A 37 -11.82 -20.23 -5.66
N VAL A 38 -12.59 -20.01 -6.72
CA VAL A 38 -13.90 -19.38 -6.63
C VAL A 38 -14.91 -20.29 -7.29
N VAL A 39 -15.97 -20.62 -6.54
CA VAL A 39 -17.10 -21.40 -7.01
C VAL A 39 -18.23 -20.45 -7.41
N TYR A 40 -18.75 -20.66 -8.62
CA TYR A 40 -19.90 -19.95 -9.18
C TYR A 40 -21.18 -20.70 -8.78
N THR A 41 -22.22 -20.00 -8.34
CA THR A 41 -23.44 -20.69 -7.88
C THR A 41 -24.67 -20.50 -8.74
N ASP A 42 -24.73 -19.61 -9.73
CA ASP A 42 -25.90 -19.58 -10.65
C ASP A 42 -25.68 -18.70 -11.89
N SER A 43 -26.36 -19.09 -12.97
CA SER A 43 -26.38 -18.40 -14.27
C SER A 43 -27.79 -18.29 -14.84
N VAL A 44 -28.31 -17.08 -15.05
CA VAL A 44 -29.34 -16.79 -16.07
C VAL A 44 -29.30 -15.29 -16.39
N PHE A 45 -29.14 -14.89 -17.66
CA PHE A 45 -29.83 -13.70 -18.22
C PHE A 45 -29.79 -13.70 -19.76
N ALA A 46 -30.75 -14.41 -20.37
CA ALA A 46 -31.01 -14.46 -21.81
C ALA A 46 -29.85 -14.98 -22.70
N GLU A 47 -30.20 -15.44 -23.90
CA GLU A 47 -29.41 -16.32 -24.78
C GLU A 47 -28.04 -15.77 -25.27
N SER A 48 -27.55 -14.64 -24.77
CA SER A 48 -26.29 -14.04 -25.23
C SER A 48 -25.50 -13.23 -24.19
N LEU A 49 -25.92 -13.15 -22.91
CA LEU A 49 -25.21 -12.37 -21.91
C LEU A 49 -25.08 -13.12 -20.57
N TRP A 50 -23.92 -13.72 -20.36
CA TRP A 50 -23.57 -14.33 -19.08
C TRP A 50 -23.20 -13.22 -18.08
N VAL A 51 -24.08 -12.97 -17.11
CA VAL A 51 -23.82 -12.05 -15.99
C VAL A 51 -23.61 -12.89 -14.73
N TYR A 52 -22.38 -12.94 -14.24
CA TYR A 52 -22.00 -13.69 -13.03
C TYR A 52 -22.26 -12.81 -11.80
N THR A 53 -23.23 -13.21 -10.96
CA THR A 53 -23.74 -12.36 -9.86
C THR A 53 -23.20 -12.73 -8.48
N ASN A 54 -22.80 -13.99 -8.25
CA ASN A 54 -22.33 -14.45 -6.94
C ASN A 54 -21.02 -15.24 -7.05
N TRP A 55 -20.01 -14.80 -6.30
CA TRP A 55 -18.67 -15.40 -6.24
C TRP A 55 -18.42 -15.93 -4.83
N TYR A 56 -18.20 -17.24 -4.68
CA TYR A 56 -17.83 -17.87 -3.41
C TYR A 56 -16.36 -18.21 -3.41
N PHE A 57 -15.56 -17.43 -2.68
CA PHE A 57 -14.13 -17.66 -2.51
C PHE A 57 -13.90 -18.80 -1.51
N THR A 58 -13.25 -19.86 -1.96
CA THR A 58 -12.93 -21.04 -1.15
C THR A 58 -11.43 -21.33 -1.21
N ASP A 59 -10.94 -22.06 -0.21
CA ASP A 59 -9.54 -22.53 -0.14
C ASP A 59 -8.52 -21.39 -0.06
N PRO A 60 -8.32 -20.80 1.14
CA PRO A 60 -7.27 -19.80 1.34
C PRO A 60 -5.89 -20.36 0.96
N VAL A 61 -5.02 -19.51 0.42
CA VAL A 61 -3.66 -19.90 0.01
C VAL A 61 -2.63 -19.26 0.92
N GLU A 62 -1.94 -20.09 1.69
CA GLU A 62 -0.80 -19.70 2.52
C GLU A 62 0.47 -19.52 1.68
N SER A 63 1.40 -18.69 2.19
CA SER A 63 2.75 -18.48 1.62
C SER A 63 2.77 -17.91 0.20
N VAL A 64 1.72 -17.22 -0.23
CA VAL A 64 1.73 -16.42 -1.47
C VAL A 64 2.57 -15.17 -1.22
N GLN A 65 3.58 -14.93 -2.07
CA GLN A 65 4.39 -13.72 -1.98
C GLN A 65 3.62 -12.56 -2.61
N VAL A 66 3.38 -11.50 -1.84
CA VAL A 66 2.70 -10.28 -2.28
C VAL A 66 3.69 -9.13 -2.24
N TRP A 67 3.71 -8.33 -3.29
CA TRP A 67 4.60 -7.18 -3.46
C TRP A 67 3.80 -5.91 -3.59
N VAL A 68 4.30 -4.85 -2.97
CA VAL A 68 3.82 -3.48 -3.09
C VAL A 68 4.95 -2.63 -3.61
N GLU A 69 4.72 -1.97 -4.75
CA GLU A 69 5.72 -1.17 -5.45
C GLU A 69 5.14 0.18 -5.86
N SER A 70 6.00 1.04 -6.40
CA SER A 70 5.60 2.31 -6.98
C SER A 70 4.69 2.15 -8.20
N ASP A 71 3.55 2.88 -8.22
CA ASP A 71 2.83 3.09 -9.47
C ASP A 71 3.48 4.24 -10.26
N LEU A 72 4.46 3.90 -11.09
CA LEU A 72 5.20 4.85 -11.92
C LEU A 72 4.33 5.56 -12.98
N SER A 73 3.10 5.10 -13.21
CA SER A 73 2.15 5.77 -14.12
C SER A 73 1.33 6.87 -13.44
N SER A 74 1.37 6.94 -12.10
CA SER A 74 0.64 7.93 -11.31
C SER A 74 1.29 9.32 -11.35
N ALA A 75 0.46 10.35 -11.12
CA ALA A 75 0.93 11.71 -10.85
C ALA A 75 1.58 11.87 -9.46
N VAL A 76 1.33 10.94 -8.53
CA VAL A 76 1.84 10.93 -7.15
C VAL A 76 2.41 9.55 -6.79
N PRO A 77 3.45 9.10 -7.51
CA PRO A 77 4.00 7.76 -7.33
C PRO A 77 4.62 7.59 -5.94
N TYR A 78 4.48 6.40 -5.37
CA TYR A 78 5.23 6.00 -4.19
C TYR A 78 6.74 6.03 -4.45
N VAL A 79 7.50 6.61 -3.52
CA VAL A 79 8.95 6.85 -3.67
C VAL A 79 9.80 6.07 -2.65
N GLY A 80 9.19 5.14 -1.92
CA GLY A 80 9.90 4.22 -1.04
C GLY A 80 10.36 2.93 -1.75
N PRO A 81 11.01 2.02 -1.00
CA PRO A 81 11.46 0.74 -1.53
C PRO A 81 10.27 -0.19 -1.81
N ASP A 82 10.47 -1.15 -2.70
CA ASP A 82 9.53 -2.25 -2.88
C ASP A 82 9.40 -3.06 -1.58
N VAL A 83 8.17 -3.29 -1.14
CA VAL A 83 7.86 -4.00 0.10
C VAL A 83 7.19 -5.31 -0.23
N MET A 84 7.54 -6.38 0.48
CA MET A 84 6.91 -7.69 0.29
C MET A 84 6.35 -8.25 1.59
N GLY A 85 5.31 -9.06 1.46
CA GLY A 85 4.73 -9.86 2.53
C GLY A 85 4.29 -11.23 2.03
N TYR A 86 3.80 -12.04 2.96
CA TYR A 86 3.30 -13.38 2.67
C TYR A 86 1.92 -13.57 3.27
N THR A 87 1.10 -14.40 2.61
CA THR A 87 -0.17 -14.81 3.19
C THR A 87 0.00 -15.83 4.31
N ASP A 88 -0.83 -15.71 5.35
CA ASP A 88 -0.93 -16.67 6.46
C ASP A 88 -1.77 -17.91 6.09
N SER A 89 -2.00 -18.80 7.06
CA SER A 89 -2.80 -20.02 6.90
C SER A 89 -4.27 -19.77 6.56
N GLU A 90 -4.77 -18.55 6.76
CA GLU A 90 -6.09 -18.11 6.32
C GLU A 90 -6.04 -17.37 4.98
N GLY A 91 -4.87 -17.33 4.31
CA GLY A 91 -4.68 -16.65 3.04
C GLY A 91 -4.66 -15.13 3.17
N ARG A 92 -4.53 -14.58 4.38
CA ARG A 92 -4.52 -13.14 4.63
C ARG A 92 -3.11 -12.61 4.58
N PHE A 93 -2.93 -11.43 4.02
CA PHE A 93 -1.69 -10.66 4.14
C PHE A 93 -2.00 -9.28 4.69
N SER A 94 -1.00 -8.69 5.36
CA SER A 94 -1.02 -7.33 5.86
C SER A 94 0.40 -6.79 5.74
N ILE A 95 0.60 -5.84 4.85
CA ILE A 95 1.91 -5.25 4.54
C ILE A 95 1.86 -3.80 5.03
N PRO A 96 2.56 -3.48 6.12
CA PRO A 96 2.76 -2.09 6.50
C PRO A 96 3.70 -1.40 5.50
N LEU A 97 3.43 -0.13 5.23
CA LEU A 97 4.22 0.71 4.36
C LEU A 97 4.58 2.01 5.06
N TYR A 98 5.82 2.42 4.80
CA TYR A 98 6.27 3.77 5.02
C TYR A 98 6.06 4.60 3.75
N LEU A 99 5.16 5.59 3.76
CA LEU A 99 4.91 6.43 2.58
C LEU A 99 6.11 7.29 2.13
N GLY A 100 7.09 7.53 3.00
CA GLY A 100 8.35 8.18 2.65
C GLY A 100 8.41 9.68 2.97
N HIS A 101 9.54 10.29 2.60
CA HIS A 101 9.71 11.74 2.56
C HIS A 101 10.01 12.20 1.14
N THR A 102 9.61 13.42 0.82
CA THR A 102 9.99 14.13 -0.39
C THR A 102 10.88 15.33 -0.06
N TYR A 103 11.78 15.68 -0.97
CA TYR A 103 12.64 16.84 -0.81
C TYR A 103 11.98 18.09 -1.41
N CYS A 104 11.80 19.11 -0.57
CA CYS A 104 11.40 20.44 -0.93
C CYS A 104 12.59 21.40 -0.75
N SER A 105 12.92 22.16 -1.80
CA SER A 105 14.05 23.11 -1.79
C SER A 105 13.92 24.23 -0.75
N LEU A 106 12.70 24.55 -0.31
CA LEU A 106 12.42 25.63 0.65
C LEU A 106 12.40 25.14 2.10
N THR A 107 11.93 23.92 2.35
CA THR A 107 11.68 23.40 3.71
C THR A 107 12.55 22.19 4.06
N GLY A 108 13.38 21.70 3.14
CA GLY A 108 14.13 20.46 3.32
C GLY A 108 13.25 19.24 3.05
N TYR A 109 13.38 18.20 3.87
CA TYR A 109 12.54 17.00 3.74
C TYR A 109 11.15 17.23 4.35
N SER A 110 10.11 16.76 3.66
CA SER A 110 8.72 16.77 4.13
C SER A 110 8.13 15.38 3.96
N TYR A 111 7.29 14.97 4.91
CA TYR A 111 6.63 13.68 4.88
C TYR A 111 5.61 13.58 3.73
N VAL A 112 5.49 12.39 3.13
CA VAL A 112 4.54 12.09 2.06
C VAL A 112 3.25 11.55 2.68
N TYR A 113 2.22 12.40 2.73
CA TYR A 113 0.93 12.05 3.35
C TYR A 113 0.06 11.10 2.53
N TYR A 114 0.34 10.97 1.23
CA TYR A 114 -0.34 10.06 0.34
C TYR A 114 0.53 9.71 -0.88
N ALA A 115 0.40 8.49 -1.37
CA ALA A 115 1.09 8.03 -2.57
C ALA A 115 0.34 6.89 -3.25
N ASP A 116 0.55 6.75 -4.56
CA ASP A 116 -0.03 5.68 -5.36
C ASP A 116 0.96 4.52 -5.51
N VAL A 117 0.44 3.33 -5.26
CA VAL A 117 1.16 2.06 -5.32
C VAL A 117 0.51 1.11 -6.31
N ARG A 118 1.27 0.10 -6.69
CA ARG A 118 0.83 -1.09 -7.42
C ARG A 118 1.03 -2.31 -6.53
N VAL A 119 0.12 -3.26 -6.63
CA VAL A 119 0.23 -4.54 -5.91
C VAL A 119 0.19 -5.69 -6.90
N PHE A 120 1.07 -6.67 -6.71
CA PHE A 120 1.02 -7.95 -7.42
C PHE A 120 1.40 -9.09 -6.50
N CYS A 121 1.12 -10.32 -6.91
CA CYS A 121 1.61 -11.50 -6.22
C CYS A 121 2.26 -12.51 -7.15
N ILE A 122 3.10 -13.37 -6.56
CA ILE A 122 3.79 -14.45 -7.23
C ILE A 122 3.35 -15.77 -6.61
N TYR A 123 2.81 -16.66 -7.44
CA TYR A 123 2.38 -17.99 -7.02
C TYR A 123 2.57 -19.00 -8.15
N GLY A 124 3.13 -20.17 -7.83
CA GLY A 124 3.33 -21.23 -8.82
C GLY A 124 4.22 -20.84 -10.02
N GLY A 125 5.07 -19.81 -9.88
CA GLY A 125 5.90 -19.27 -10.97
C GLY A 125 5.19 -18.24 -11.87
N TRP A 126 3.94 -17.88 -11.57
CA TRP A 126 3.16 -16.88 -12.30
C TRP A 126 3.08 -15.55 -11.54
N PHE A 127 2.96 -14.46 -12.30
CA PHE A 127 2.74 -13.11 -11.78
C PHE A 127 1.27 -12.71 -11.96
N TYR A 128 0.63 -12.31 -10.87
CA TYR A 128 -0.75 -11.83 -10.85
C TYR A 128 -0.73 -10.35 -10.46
N ASP A 129 -0.96 -9.47 -11.43
CA ASP A 129 -0.95 -8.02 -11.25
C ASP A 129 -2.36 -7.51 -10.93
N PHE A 130 -2.51 -6.80 -9.80
CA PHE A 130 -3.78 -6.19 -9.38
C PHE A 130 -3.93 -4.76 -9.88
N GLY A 131 -2.92 -4.25 -10.60
CA GLY A 131 -2.89 -2.91 -11.16
C GLY A 131 -2.33 -1.86 -10.20
N GLY A 132 -2.10 -0.68 -10.77
CA GLY A 132 -1.80 0.55 -10.05
C GLY A 132 -3.07 1.34 -9.68
N GLY A 133 -2.91 2.61 -9.33
CA GLY A 133 -3.99 3.51 -8.94
C GLY A 133 -4.54 3.27 -7.53
N ILE A 134 -3.80 2.53 -6.70
CA ILE A 134 -4.14 2.35 -5.28
C ILE A 134 -3.53 3.51 -4.51
N THR A 135 -4.35 4.48 -4.13
CA THR A 135 -3.91 5.61 -3.29
C THR A 135 -3.92 5.22 -1.82
N LEU A 136 -2.75 5.25 -1.20
CA LEU A 136 -2.59 5.13 0.25
C LEU A 136 -2.51 6.52 0.88
N LYS A 137 -3.04 6.67 2.08
CA LYS A 137 -2.85 7.86 2.92
C LYS A 137 -2.31 7.48 4.29
N GLU A 138 -1.71 8.45 4.96
CA GLU A 138 -1.26 8.31 6.34
C GLU A 138 -2.42 7.83 7.24
N GLY A 139 -2.16 6.78 8.01
CA GLY A 139 -3.09 6.11 8.91
C GLY A 139 -4.13 5.21 8.23
N GLU A 140 -4.13 5.04 6.91
CA GLU A 140 -5.14 4.25 6.20
C GLU A 140 -4.70 2.80 5.95
N GLU A 141 -5.68 1.89 6.04
CA GLU A 141 -5.59 0.51 5.53
C GLU A 141 -6.37 0.43 4.21
N PHE A 142 -5.68 0.13 3.12
CA PHE A 142 -6.33 -0.24 1.87
C PHE A 142 -6.50 -1.75 1.80
N LYS A 143 -7.76 -2.19 1.74
CA LYS A 143 -8.11 -3.60 1.64
C LYS A 143 -8.38 -3.99 0.19
N LEU A 144 -7.50 -4.81 -0.37
CA LEU A 144 -7.70 -5.42 -1.67
C LEU A 144 -8.92 -6.33 -1.68
N PHE A 145 -9.66 -6.30 -2.79
CA PHE A 145 -10.77 -7.23 -3.01
C PHE A 145 -10.26 -8.69 -2.96
N PRO A 146 -11.05 -9.63 -2.43
CA PRO A 146 -10.69 -11.05 -2.43
C PRO A 146 -10.19 -11.50 -3.81
N THR A 147 -8.99 -12.07 -3.83
CA THR A 147 -8.30 -12.44 -5.06
C THR A 147 -8.33 -13.95 -5.24
N CYS A 148 -8.59 -14.40 -6.47
CA CYS A 148 -8.52 -15.80 -6.85
C CYS A 148 -7.33 -16.06 -7.78
N LEU A 149 -6.51 -17.06 -7.47
CA LEU A 149 -5.32 -17.41 -8.28
C LEU A 149 -5.61 -18.44 -9.36
N GLU A 150 -6.58 -19.33 -9.14
CA GLU A 150 -6.97 -20.37 -10.09
C GLU A 150 -8.50 -20.34 -10.29
N TRP A 151 -8.95 -20.47 -11.53
CA TRP A 151 -10.38 -20.50 -11.84
C TRP A 151 -10.77 -21.91 -12.24
N SER A 152 -11.67 -22.53 -11.48
CA SER A 152 -12.28 -23.81 -11.86
C SER A 152 -13.75 -23.59 -12.15
N THR A 153 -14.23 -24.12 -13.28
CA THR A 153 -15.68 -24.33 -13.45
C THR A 153 -16.14 -25.37 -12.44
N PRO A 154 -17.34 -25.22 -11.83
CA PRO A 154 -17.90 -26.27 -10.99
C PRO A 154 -17.93 -27.60 -11.78
N ALA A 155 -17.68 -28.72 -11.10
CA ALA A 155 -17.90 -30.02 -11.70
C ALA A 155 -19.42 -30.22 -11.88
N ASP A 156 -19.83 -30.61 -13.10
CA ASP A 156 -21.21 -30.98 -13.42
C ASP A 156 -21.73 -32.16 -12.56
#